data_AF-A0A832H0N3-F1
#
_entry.id   AF-A0A832H0N3-F1
#
_cell.length_a   1.000
_cell.length_b   1.000
_cell.length_c   1.000
_cell.angle_alpha   90.00
_cell.angle_beta   90.00
_cell.angle_gamma   90.00
#
_symmetry.space_group_name_H-M   'P 1'
#
loop_
_entity.id
_entity.type
_entity.pdbx_description
1 polymer ?
#
loop_
_entity_poly.entity_id
_entity_poly.type
_entity_poly.pdbx_seq_one_letter_code
_entity_poly.pdbx_strand_id
1 'polypeptide(L)'
;MPWDQILTWSFLIALISAGIRLAVPVLLAVLGEIVTESAGVLNLGLEGIMLVGGLAGFAATNTVEKMVGFPELAAWIGLAVGSLAGAAMGL
;
A
#
# COMPACT_ATOMS: atom_id res chain seq x y z
N MET A 1 14.85 19.15 -6.22
CA MET A 1 14.74 17.77 -5.71
C MET A 1 16.15 17.22 -5.57
N PRO A 2 16.52 16.64 -4.42
CA PRO A 2 17.81 15.96 -4.25
C PRO A 2 17.77 14.62 -5.00
N TRP A 3 17.98 14.68 -6.32
CA TRP A 3 17.98 13.51 -7.21
C TRP A 3 19.08 12.50 -6.84
N ASP A 4 20.14 13.00 -6.23
CA ASP A 4 21.26 12.26 -5.64
C ASP A 4 20.84 11.33 -4.51
N GLN A 5 19.78 11.66 -3.75
CA GLN A 5 19.28 10.83 -2.66
C GLN A 5 18.34 9.72 -3.14
N ILE A 6 17.57 10.01 -4.20
CA ILE A 6 16.55 9.09 -4.74
C ILE A 6 17.19 8.06 -5.66
N LEU A 7 18.16 8.45 -6.49
CA LEU A 7 18.80 7.53 -7.45
C LEU A 7 19.98 6.76 -6.85
N THR A 8 20.00 6.59 -5.52
CA THR A 8 21.00 5.76 -4.84
C THR A 8 20.73 4.28 -5.07
N TRP A 9 21.81 3.49 -5.14
CA TRP A 9 21.71 2.04 -5.26
C TRP A 9 20.89 1.40 -4.13
N SER A 10 21.05 1.89 -2.90
CA SER A 10 20.28 1.42 -1.74
C SER A 10 18.78 1.68 -1.89
N PHE A 11 18.39 2.87 -2.37
CA PHE A 11 16.99 3.19 -2.61
C PHE A 11 16.39 2.30 -3.70
N LEU A 12 17.07 2.13 -4.84
CA LEU A 12 16.58 1.29 -5.94
C LEU A 12 16.40 -0.18 -5.51
N ILE A 13 17.35 -0.72 -4.75
CA ILE A 13 17.26 -2.08 -4.21
C ILE A 13 16.08 -2.19 -3.24
N ALA A 14 15.90 -1.21 -2.34
CA ALA A 14 14.77 -1.18 -1.41
C ALA A 14 13.42 -1.09 -2.14
N LEU A 15 13.32 -0.24 -3.16
CA LEU A 15 12.12 -0.06 -3.98
C LEU A 15 11.73 -1.36 -4.69
N ILE A 16 12.67 -1.99 -5.40
CA ILE A 16 12.41 -3.23 -6.15
C ILE A 16 12.10 -4.38 -5.20
N SER A 17 12.85 -4.53 -4.11
CA SER A 17 12.59 -5.59 -3.12
C SER A 17 11.23 -5.43 -2.42
N ALA A 18 10.80 -4.19 -2.14
CA ALA A 18 9.45 -3.91 -1.66
C ALA A 18 8.40 -4.27 -2.71
N GLY A 19 8.60 -3.88 -3.98
CA GLY A 19 7.69 -4.23 -5.07
C GLY A 19 7.49 -5.73 -5.24
N ILE A 20 8.56 -6.52 -5.18
CA ILE A 20 8.48 -7.99 -5.27
C ILE A 20 7.66 -8.58 -4.10
N ARG A 21 7.85 -8.09 -2.87
CA ARG A 21 7.08 -8.55 -1.71
C ARG A 21 5.60 -8.18 -1.81
N LEU A 22 5.29 -7.02 -2.39
CA LEU A 22 3.92 -6.55 -2.60
C LEU A 22 3.22 -7.23 -3.79
N ALA A 23 3.97 -7.85 -4.71
CA ALA A 23 3.38 -8.53 -5.86
C ALA A 23 2.40 -9.64 -5.45
N VAL A 24 2.72 -10.42 -4.41
CA VAL A 24 1.86 -11.53 -3.94
C VAL A 24 0.49 -11.05 -3.46
N PRO A 25 0.36 -10.12 -2.49
CA PRO A 25 -0.95 -9.64 -2.06
C PRO A 25 -1.71 -8.89 -3.17
N VAL A 26 -1.01 -8.18 -4.06
CA VAL A 26 -1.63 -7.53 -5.22
C VAL A 26 -2.23 -8.56 -6.18
N LEU A 27 -1.51 -9.65 -6.47
CA LEU A 27 -2.03 -10.74 -7.31
C LEU A 27 -3.28 -11.39 -6.69
N LEU A 28 -3.32 -11.56 -5.37
CA LEU A 28 -4.51 -12.08 -4.69
C LEU A 28 -5.72 -11.14 -4.84
N ALA A 29 -5.52 -9.83 -4.77
CA ALA A 29 -6.59 -8.86 -5.00
C ALA A 29 -7.12 -8.92 -6.45
N VAL A 30 -6.21 -8.93 -7.43
CA VAL A 30 -6.55 -9.01 -8.86
C VAL A 30 -7.25 -10.32 -9.21
N LEU A 31 -6.89 -11.45 -8.58
CA LEU A 31 -7.62 -12.70 -8.76
C LEU A 31 -9.09 -12.58 -8.34
N GLY A 32 -9.37 -11.86 -7.24
CA GLY A 32 -10.73 -11.54 -6.82
C GLY A 32 -11.45 -10.67 -7.85
N GLU A 33 -10.76 -9.67 -8.41
CA GLU A 33 -11.28 -8.80 -9.45
C GLU A 33 -11.68 -9.57 -10.71
N ILE A 34 -10.81 -10.45 -11.22
CA ILE A 34 -11.09 -11.29 -12.42
C ILE A 34 -12.37 -12.12 -12.22
N VAL A 35 -12.58 -12.66 -11.01
CA VAL A 35 -13.80 -13.42 -10.69
C VAL A 35 -15.03 -12.51 -10.71
N THR A 36 -14.95 -11.31 -10.15
CA THR A 36 -16.06 -10.34 -10.16
C THR A 36 -16.37 -9.80 -11.56
N GLU A 37 -15.34 -9.54 -12.36
CA GLU A 37 -15.47 -9.13 -13.76
C GLU A 37 -16.15 -10.21 -14.59
N SER A 38 -15.78 -11.48 -14.36
CA SER A 38 -16.42 -12.64 -15.00
C SER A 38 -17.90 -12.78 -14.62
N ALA A 39 -18.32 -12.25 -13.46
CA ALA A 39 -19.72 -12.18 -13.04
C ALA A 39 -20.46 -10.94 -13.57
N GLY A 40 -19.80 -10.11 -14.40
CA GLY A 40 -20.36 -8.90 -14.98
C GLY A 40 -20.33 -7.67 -14.07
N VAL A 41 -19.60 -7.74 -12.95
CA VAL A 41 -19.43 -6.61 -12.01
C VAL A 41 -18.00 -6.13 -12.08
N LEU A 42 -17.79 -5.08 -12.87
CA LEU A 42 -16.47 -4.50 -13.13
C LEU A 42 -16.20 -3.34 -12.16
N ASN A 43 -15.09 -3.40 -11.40
CA ASN A 43 -14.71 -2.38 -10.43
C ASN A 43 -13.45 -1.62 -10.85
N LEU A 44 -13.62 -0.66 -11.77
CA LEU A 44 -12.55 0.24 -12.22
C LEU A 44 -11.95 1.10 -11.09
N GLY A 45 -12.62 1.20 -9.94
CA GLY A 45 -12.14 1.94 -8.77
C GLY A 45 -11.15 1.14 -7.91
N LEU A 46 -10.98 -0.16 -8.14
CA LEU A 46 -10.18 -1.03 -7.27
C LEU A 46 -8.71 -0.60 -7.21
N GLU A 47 -8.10 -0.24 -8.34
CA GLU A 47 -6.73 0.29 -8.37
C GLU A 47 -6.60 1.54 -7.48
N GLY A 48 -7.59 2.42 -7.52
CA GLY A 48 -7.66 3.61 -6.66
C GLY A 48 -7.79 3.26 -5.17
N ILE A 49 -8.63 2.28 -4.82
CA ILE A 49 -8.81 1.79 -3.47
C ILE A 49 -7.48 1.23 -2.92
N MET A 50 -6.74 0.47 -3.73
CA MET A 50 -5.44 -0.07 -3.36
C MET A 50 -4.39 1.03 -3.17
N LEU A 51 -4.35 2.03 -4.07
CA LEU A 51 -3.43 3.16 -3.97
C LEU A 51 -3.69 4.02 -2.74
N VAL A 52 -4.95 4.34 -2.44
CA VAL A 52 -5.33 5.15 -1.28
C VAL A 52 -5.06 4.40 0.02
N GLY A 53 -5.41 3.12 0.11
CA GLY A 53 -5.11 2.29 1.28
C GLY A 53 -3.61 2.19 1.54
N GLY A 54 -2.81 1.96 0.49
CA GLY A 54 -1.35 1.90 0.58
C GLY A 54 -0.73 3.23 1.01
N LEU A 55 -1.16 4.34 0.41
CA LEU A 55 -0.68 5.68 0.76
C LEU A 55 -1.05 6.07 2.19
N ALA A 56 -2.30 5.84 2.60
CA ALA A 56 -2.77 6.13 3.94
C ALA A 56 -2.00 5.32 4.99
N GLY A 57 -1.77 4.02 4.74
CA GLY A 57 -0.99 3.17 5.64
C GLY A 57 0.48 3.58 5.76
N PHE A 58 1.11 3.97 4.65
CA PHE A 58 2.48 4.51 4.67
C PHE A 58 2.55 5.84 5.44
N ALA A 59 1.64 6.78 5.16
CA ALA A 59 1.59 8.07 5.82
C ALA A 59 1.37 7.93 7.34
N ALA A 60 0.47 7.03 7.75
CA ALA A 60 0.24 6.70 9.15
C ALA A 60 1.49 6.08 9.80
N THR A 61 2.13 5.11 9.16
CA THR A 61 3.38 4.51 9.70
C THR A 61 4.45 5.59 9.92
N ASN A 62 4.72 6.43 8.91
CA ASN A 62 5.75 7.48 8.97
C ASN A 62 5.45 8.55 10.03
N THR A 63 4.18 8.93 10.20
CA THR A 63 3.80 9.94 11.20
C THR A 63 3.88 9.37 12.62
N VAL A 64 3.38 8.16 12.84
CA VAL A 64 3.40 7.49 14.15
C VAL A 64 4.83 7.15 14.57
N GLU A 65 5.67 6.66 13.65
CA GLU A 65 7.07 6.37 13.93
C GLU A 65 7.81 7.62 14.43
N LYS A 66 7.58 8.78 13.81
CA LYS A 66 8.17 10.06 14.24
C LYS A 66 7.65 10.55 15.59
N MET A 67 6.42 10.22 15.97
CA MET A 67 5.81 10.68 17.23
C MET A 67 6.16 9.80 18.41
N VAL A 68 6.10 8.47 18.23
CA VAL A 68 6.17 7.49 19.33
C VAL A 68 7.54 6.79 19.40
N GLY A 69 8.29 6.75 18.30
CA GLY A 69 9.63 6.13 18.25
C GLY A 69 9.65 4.61 18.35
N PHE A 70 8.48 3.94 18.29
CA PHE A 70 8.36 2.48 18.26
C PHE A 70 7.92 1.99 16.86
N PRO A 71 8.85 1.46 16.04
CA PRO A 71 8.57 1.09 14.65
C PRO A 71 7.52 -0.01 14.50
N GLU A 72 7.50 -1.00 15.40
CA GLU A 72 6.56 -2.11 15.34
C GLU A 72 5.12 -1.64 15.55
N LEU A 73 4.89 -0.78 16.55
CA LEU A 73 3.57 -0.20 16.81
C LEU A 73 3.10 0.66 15.63
N ALA A 74 4.02 1.44 15.05
CA ALA A 74 3.73 2.29 13.90
C ALA A 74 3.28 1.46 12.68
N ALA A 75 3.91 0.31 12.43
CA ALA A 75 3.53 -0.58 11.33
C ALA A 75 2.12 -1.15 11.51
N TRP A 76 1.74 -1.56 12.72
CA TRP A 76 0.38 -2.06 13.01
C TRP A 76 -0.68 -0.98 12.86
N ILE A 77 -0.40 0.23 13.35
CA ILE A 77 -1.30 1.37 13.18
C ILE A 77 -1.42 1.76 11.70
N GLY A 78 -0.32 1.76 10.96
CA GLY A 78 -0.34 1.97 9.52
C GLY A 78 -1.18 0.96 8.77
N LEU A 79 -1.05 -0.33 9.09
CA LEU A 79 -1.87 -1.38 8.51
C LEU A 79 -3.37 -1.18 8.81
N ALA A 80 -3.71 -0.80 10.06
CA ALA A 80 -5.09 -0.52 10.45
C ALA A 80 -5.65 0.71 9.73
N VAL A 81 -4.89 1.79 9.61
CA VAL A 81 -5.33 3.01 8.90
C VAL A 81 -5.49 2.74 7.41
N GLY A 82 -4.55 2.01 6.78
CA GLY A 82 -4.63 1.66 5.37
C GLY A 82 -5.82 0.77 5.04
N SER A 83 -6.12 -0.23 5.88
CA SER A 83 -7.28 -1.11 5.69
C SER A 83 -8.59 -0.37 5.88
N LEU A 84 -8.69 0.53 6.87
CA LEU A 84 -9.87 1.38 7.08
C LEU A 84 -10.09 2.36 5.94
N ALA A 85 -9.03 2.99 5.42
CA ALA A 85 -9.12 3.91 4.28
C ALA A 85 -9.57 3.18 3.01
N GLY A 86 -9.02 1.99 2.75
CA GLY A 86 -9.44 1.14 1.64
C GLY A 86 -10.90 0.69 1.78
N ALA A 87 -11.31 0.25 2.97
CA ALA A 87 -12.68 -0.13 3.25
C ALA A 87 -13.65 1.04 3.05
N ALA A 88 -13.32 2.24 3.56
CA ALA A 88 -14.15 3.43 3.41
C ALA A 88 -14.33 3.86 1.94
N MET A 89 -13.31 3.67 1.10
CA MET A 89 -13.40 3.95 -0.34
C MET A 89 -14.15 2.86 -1.13
N GLY A 90 -14.18 1.63 -0.62
CA GLY A 90 -14.84 0.50 -1.26
C GLY A 90 -16.33 0.35 -0.92
N LEU A 91 -16.86 1.18 -0.01
CA LEU A 91 -18.28 1.29 0.34
C LEU A 91 -19.04 2.16 -0.68
#